data_AF-A0A067PG27-F1
#
_entry.id   AF-A0A067PG27-F1
#
_cell.length_a   1.000
_cell.length_b   1.000
_cell.length_c   1.000
_cell.angle_alpha   90.00
_cell.angle_beta   90.00
_cell.angle_gamma   90.00
#
_symmetry.space_group_name_H-M   'P 1'
#
loop_
_entity.id
_entity.type
_entity.pdbx_description
1 polymer ?
#
loop_
_entity_poly.entity_id
_entity_poly.type
_entity_poly.pdbx_seq_one_letter_code
_entity_poly.pdbx_strand_id
1 'polypeptide(L)'
;MFPSPFTYSNNSTPLTLIELRMRTLSGQIRDKPQWWEKVYDTTITSKWRSEAIAQDAILVDELWGGEKAKNVGRGEKRWPKDKINDAQLDYIFEELKWFATQRDEQTGIQETTIPKVYHSMALIPSDLKSALIKAASKLESVDPEEQDWHPGSNGQVLDLVHPSLYCLRIDGSLILKTLEDGSKTTYISSLNKYEDLRPDLFTTLTFTMSEQHQWLPTDFKISADGKVEPLGYINNLHNVDQKPLYGIITSVLQRFIPLFERVLSDSVSPDRPPAIEPDTETWYDHVTVEQPEDYEAWDEASIEWEAEHHWPYIPDPEPFSPPLLNDRISFELKGRTVQVIVKMANIVLTPDKPKYPGGSWHVEGMENERIVATGIYYYTSTNISESKLGFRTAIGDGTSDCMFGLPYQESDSKGYTVAFGISKDGALNQELGSVITKEDKCLAFPNIYQHRVAPFELVDPTKPGVRRILCFFLVDPTTKILSTSDVPPQQRRWYEDELAKIPALLNLPVELQDIIKRYTLAGKITMEQAQEERELLMEERVNFRIDHNEQVFEIQFNMCEH
;
A
#
# COMPACT_ATOMS: atom_id res chain seq x y z
N MET A 1 -19.28 1.89 3.96
CA MET A 1 -18.65 1.20 2.82
C MET A 1 -17.19 1.59 2.84
N PHE A 2 -16.26 0.67 2.57
CA PHE A 2 -14.85 1.03 2.49
C PHE A 2 -14.55 1.77 1.17
N PRO A 3 -13.65 2.76 1.17
CA PRO A 3 -13.28 3.45 -0.05
C PRO A 3 -12.53 2.53 -1.02
N SER A 4 -12.75 2.72 -2.33
CA SER A 4 -12.13 1.91 -3.39
C SER A 4 -10.93 2.64 -4.00
N PRO A 5 -9.78 1.98 -4.23
CA PRO A 5 -8.66 2.56 -4.99
C PRO A 5 -8.94 2.72 -6.49
N PHE A 6 -10.03 2.13 -6.99
CA PHE A 6 -10.32 2.04 -8.42
C PHE A 6 -11.28 3.13 -8.91
N THR A 7 -11.72 4.01 -8.01
CA THR A 7 -12.65 5.11 -8.30
C THR A 7 -12.20 6.40 -7.61
N TYR A 8 -12.50 7.55 -8.21
CA TYR A 8 -12.37 8.87 -7.57
C TYR A 8 -13.50 9.14 -6.57
N SER A 9 -13.82 8.19 -5.70
CA SER A 9 -14.90 8.37 -4.73
C SER A 9 -14.48 9.16 -3.49
N ASN A 10 -13.20 9.53 -3.39
CA ASN A 10 -12.67 10.31 -2.29
C ASN A 10 -12.23 11.68 -2.80
N ASN A 11 -13.06 12.70 -2.55
CA ASN A 11 -12.72 14.13 -2.63
C ASN A 11 -11.47 14.44 -1.79
N SER A 12 -10.31 13.97 -2.24
CA SER A 12 -9.07 14.01 -1.48
C SER A 12 -8.51 15.41 -1.68
N THR A 13 -8.77 16.27 -0.71
CA THR A 13 -8.23 17.64 -0.69
C THR A 13 -6.70 17.56 -0.69
N PRO A 14 -6.00 18.25 -1.61
CA PRO A 14 -4.55 18.26 -1.64
C PRO A 14 -4.00 18.90 -0.37
N LEU A 15 -2.89 18.37 0.14
CA LEU A 15 -2.20 18.96 1.29
C LEU A 15 -1.22 20.02 0.80
N THR A 16 -1.10 21.12 1.54
CA THR A 16 -0.11 22.14 1.19
C THR A 16 1.31 21.59 1.31
N LEU A 17 2.26 22.12 0.55
CA LEU A 17 3.68 21.81 0.69
C LEU A 17 4.18 22.13 2.11
N ILE A 18 3.59 23.14 2.77
CA ILE A 18 3.91 23.49 4.16
C ILE A 18 3.52 22.35 5.08
N GLU A 19 2.30 21.81 4.95
CA GLU A 19 1.85 20.68 5.73
C GLU A 19 2.67 19.41 5.43
N LEU A 20 2.97 19.13 4.16
CA LEU A 20 3.83 17.99 3.78
C LEU A 20 5.24 18.09 4.38
N ARG A 21 5.82 19.30 4.43
CA ARG A 21 7.07 19.56 5.17
C ARG A 21 6.89 19.25 6.65
N MET A 22 5.85 19.77 7.29
CA MET A 22 5.60 19.57 8.73
C MET A 22 5.50 18.09 9.06
N ARG A 23 4.74 17.34 8.25
CA ARG A 23 4.64 15.88 8.34
C ARG A 23 5.99 15.21 8.16
N THR A 24 6.78 15.61 7.16
CA THR A 24 8.12 15.04 6.92
C THR A 24 9.04 15.20 8.14
N LEU A 25 9.10 16.39 8.73
CA LEU A 25 9.91 16.67 9.91
C LEU A 25 9.38 15.92 11.15
N SER A 26 8.06 15.88 11.35
CA SER A 26 7.39 15.05 12.37
C SER A 26 7.76 13.57 12.22
N GLY A 27 7.82 13.05 11.00
CA GLY A 27 8.23 11.68 10.70
C GLY A 27 9.65 11.35 11.12
N GLN A 28 10.60 12.23 10.80
CA GLN A 28 12.00 12.06 11.19
C GLN A 28 12.18 12.02 12.72
N ILE A 29 11.38 12.80 13.46
CA ILE A 29 11.36 12.73 14.92
C ILE A 29 10.78 11.39 15.38
N ARG A 30 9.66 10.94 14.79
CA ARG A 30 8.99 9.69 15.16
C ARG A 30 9.74 8.41 14.78
N ASP A 31 10.74 8.52 13.90
CA ASP A 31 11.69 7.44 13.62
C ASP A 31 12.84 7.34 14.65
N LYS A 32 13.00 8.33 15.54
CA LYS A 32 13.99 8.29 16.62
C LYS A 32 13.54 7.31 17.74
N PRO A 33 14.46 6.58 18.38
CA PRO A 33 14.11 5.67 19.48
C PRO A 33 13.47 6.41 20.66
N GLN A 34 12.36 5.86 21.17
CA GLN A 34 11.61 6.40 22.32
C GLN A 34 11.20 7.87 22.15
N TRP A 35 10.89 8.30 20.93
CA TRP A 35 10.49 9.68 20.66
C TRP A 35 9.27 10.11 21.49
N TRP A 36 8.33 9.18 21.74
CA TRP A 36 7.08 9.42 22.48
C TRP A 36 7.30 9.77 23.95
N GLU A 37 8.39 9.30 24.56
CA GLU A 37 8.81 9.72 25.91
C GLU A 37 9.59 11.03 25.85
N LYS A 38 10.47 11.14 24.86
CA LYS A 38 11.43 12.26 24.71
C LYS A 38 10.80 13.56 24.25
N VAL A 39 9.61 13.54 23.66
CA VAL A 39 8.88 14.74 23.24
C VAL A 39 8.51 15.66 24.41
N TYR A 40 8.52 15.15 25.64
CA TYR A 40 8.26 15.94 26.85
C TYR A 40 9.52 16.55 27.48
N ASP A 41 10.71 16.19 26.99
CA ASP A 41 11.98 16.75 27.46
C ASP A 41 12.31 18.03 26.67
N THR A 42 12.35 19.16 27.36
CA THR A 42 12.62 20.47 26.75
C THR A 42 14.02 20.56 26.13
N THR A 43 15.02 19.91 26.72
CA THR A 43 16.40 19.92 26.18
C THR A 43 16.46 19.14 24.87
N ILE A 44 15.81 17.98 24.83
CA ILE A 44 15.76 17.14 23.63
C ILE A 44 14.96 17.82 22.53
N THR A 45 13.77 18.34 22.86
CA THR A 45 12.93 19.02 21.87
C THR A 45 13.56 20.30 21.33
N SER A 46 14.26 21.09 22.15
CA SER A 46 15.05 22.24 21.65
C SER A 46 16.09 21.81 20.62
N LYS A 47 16.78 20.68 20.84
CA LYS A 47 17.74 20.14 19.87
C LYS A 47 17.04 19.73 18.57
N TRP A 48 15.92 19.01 18.66
CA TRP A 48 15.16 18.60 17.47
C TRP A 48 14.61 19.80 16.68
N ARG A 49 14.20 20.89 17.36
CA ARG A 49 13.82 22.13 16.68
C ARG A 49 14.98 22.72 15.88
N SER A 50 16.17 22.79 16.48
CA SER A 50 17.37 23.27 15.77
C SER A 50 17.75 22.38 14.59
N GLU A 51 17.64 21.04 14.74
CA GLU A 51 17.85 20.09 13.65
C GLU A 51 16.86 20.33 12.50
N ALA A 52 15.57 20.50 12.81
CA ALA A 52 14.51 20.73 11.82
C ALA A 52 14.72 22.05 11.05
N ILE A 53 15.07 23.14 11.74
CA ILE A 53 15.37 24.45 11.12
C ILE A 53 16.57 24.34 10.17
N ALA A 54 17.65 23.68 10.62
CA ALA A 54 18.86 23.53 9.83
C ALA A 54 18.61 22.70 8.56
N GLN A 55 17.86 21.61 8.69
CA GLN A 55 17.50 20.75 7.56
C GLN A 55 16.56 21.44 6.57
N ASP A 56 15.53 22.14 7.07
CA ASP A 56 14.61 22.91 6.23
C ASP A 56 15.37 23.99 5.45
N ALA A 57 16.27 24.72 6.10
CA ALA A 57 17.06 25.77 5.44
C ALA A 57 17.91 25.23 4.28
N ILE A 58 18.45 24.01 4.39
CA ILE A 58 19.21 23.36 3.30
C ILE A 58 18.28 23.05 2.12
N LEU A 59 17.13 22.44 2.37
CA LEU A 59 16.18 22.06 1.30
C LEU A 59 15.56 23.29 0.61
N VAL A 60 15.27 24.33 1.39
CA VAL A 60 14.79 25.62 0.85
C VAL A 60 15.87 26.25 -0.05
N ASP A 61 17.13 26.30 0.39
CA ASP A 61 18.21 26.86 -0.42
C ASP A 61 18.47 26.02 -1.70
N GLU A 62 18.38 24.69 -1.59
CA GLU A 62 18.55 23.79 -2.73
C GLU A 62 17.49 24.02 -3.82
N LEU A 63 16.22 24.17 -3.44
CA LEU A 63 15.08 24.28 -4.36
C LEU A 63 14.74 25.72 -4.76
N TRP A 64 15.02 26.69 -3.88
CA TRP A 64 14.58 28.08 -4.02
C TRP A 64 15.72 29.10 -3.86
N GLY A 65 16.98 28.68 -3.70
CA GLY A 65 18.12 29.58 -3.59
C GLY A 65 18.49 30.28 -4.91
N GLY A 66 18.95 31.53 -4.79
CA GLY A 66 19.40 32.35 -5.92
C GLY A 66 18.33 32.56 -6.99
N GLU A 67 18.70 32.45 -8.26
CA GLU A 67 17.78 32.64 -9.40
C GLU A 67 16.63 31.62 -9.43
N LYS A 68 16.74 30.48 -8.73
CA LYS A 68 15.65 29.50 -8.65
C LYS A 68 14.43 30.07 -7.93
N ALA A 69 14.60 31.08 -7.06
CA ALA A 69 13.50 31.71 -6.32
C ALA A 69 12.41 32.27 -7.25
N LYS A 70 12.79 32.75 -8.43
CA LYS A 70 11.89 33.41 -9.39
C LYS A 70 11.07 32.44 -10.25
N ASN A 71 11.42 31.16 -10.25
CA ASN A 71 10.79 30.15 -11.11
C ASN A 71 10.13 29.06 -10.27
N VAL A 72 8.82 28.88 -10.40
CA VAL A 72 8.06 27.84 -9.67
C VAL A 72 8.29 26.42 -10.18
N GLY A 73 8.83 26.29 -11.40
CA GLY A 73 9.01 25.00 -12.06
C GLY A 73 7.71 24.44 -12.64
N ARG A 74 7.72 23.13 -12.89
CA ARG A 74 6.61 22.30 -13.35
C ARG A 74 6.31 21.19 -12.34
N GLY A 75 6.22 21.56 -11.06
CA GLY A 75 5.88 20.64 -9.97
C GLY A 75 7.04 19.78 -9.44
N GLU A 76 8.29 20.03 -9.85
CA GLU A 76 9.47 19.36 -9.29
C GLU A 76 9.82 19.86 -7.87
N LYS A 77 9.41 21.08 -7.53
CA LYS A 77 9.69 21.68 -6.22
C LYS A 77 8.67 21.21 -5.17
N ARG A 78 8.98 20.08 -4.54
CA ARG A 78 8.13 19.43 -3.52
C ARG A 78 8.40 19.92 -2.09
N TRP A 79 8.88 21.15 -1.94
CA TRP A 79 9.16 21.77 -0.63
C TRP A 79 8.77 23.26 -0.67
N PRO A 80 8.26 23.85 0.43
CA PRO A 80 7.88 25.25 0.48
C PRO A 80 9.03 26.20 0.14
N LYS A 81 8.67 27.35 -0.43
CA LYS A 81 9.61 28.43 -0.74
C LYS A 81 10.19 29.05 0.52
N ASP A 82 9.35 29.32 1.51
CA ASP A 82 9.77 30.03 2.71
C ASP A 82 10.22 29.06 3.80
N LYS A 83 11.20 29.49 4.59
CA LYS A 83 11.75 28.71 5.70
C LYS A 83 10.69 28.45 6.76
N ILE A 84 10.82 27.33 7.46
CA ILE A 84 9.97 26.98 8.59
C ILE A 84 10.05 28.06 9.68
N ASN A 85 8.90 28.38 10.28
CA ASN A 85 8.77 29.39 11.32
C ASN A 85 8.30 28.77 12.65
N ASP A 86 8.16 29.61 13.68
CA ASP A 86 7.80 29.18 15.02
C ASP A 86 6.38 28.59 15.09
N ALA A 87 5.40 29.14 14.36
CA ALA A 87 4.03 28.63 14.36
C ALA A 87 3.97 27.18 13.83
N GLN A 88 4.66 26.90 12.73
CA GLN A 88 4.77 25.55 12.17
C GLN A 88 5.53 24.59 13.09
N LEU A 89 6.60 25.07 13.74
CA LEU A 89 7.31 24.26 14.74
C LEU A 89 6.42 23.98 15.95
N ASP A 90 5.70 24.97 16.47
CA ASP A 90 4.78 24.78 17.59
C ASP A 90 3.71 23.74 17.25
N TYR A 91 3.12 23.83 16.06
CA TYR A 91 2.19 22.81 15.57
C TYR A 91 2.81 21.41 15.59
N ILE A 92 3.98 21.22 14.98
CA ILE A 92 4.65 19.91 14.91
C ILE A 92 4.85 19.33 16.32
N PHE A 93 5.32 20.13 17.28
CA PHE A 93 5.65 19.62 18.61
C PHE A 93 4.42 19.37 19.49
N GLU A 94 3.35 20.16 19.35
CA GLU A 94 2.08 19.87 20.02
C GLU A 94 1.39 18.64 19.42
N GLU A 95 1.44 18.48 18.08
CA GLU A 95 0.96 17.28 17.40
C GLU A 95 1.74 16.03 17.84
N LEU A 96 3.06 16.10 17.95
CA LEU A 96 3.90 15.01 18.43
C LEU A 96 3.52 14.58 19.86
N LYS A 97 3.28 15.54 20.77
CA LYS A 97 2.80 15.22 22.13
C LYS A 97 1.48 14.47 22.07
N TRP A 98 0.54 14.92 21.25
CA TRP A 98 -0.73 14.23 21.07
C TRP A 98 -0.52 12.80 20.53
N PHE A 99 0.25 12.61 19.46
CA PHE A 99 0.53 11.28 18.93
C PHE A 99 1.22 10.36 19.95
N ALA A 100 2.07 10.90 20.82
CA ALA A 100 2.68 10.12 21.90
C ALA A 100 1.62 9.55 22.87
N THR A 101 0.50 10.26 23.09
CA THR A 101 -0.63 9.76 23.88
C THR A 101 -1.50 8.72 23.16
N GLN A 102 -1.46 8.68 21.82
CA GLN A 102 -2.27 7.76 21.01
C GLN A 102 -1.59 6.40 20.78
N ARG A 103 -0.29 6.32 21.09
CA ARG A 103 0.49 5.09 20.99
C ARG A 103 -0.05 4.04 21.95
N ASP A 104 -0.24 2.83 21.44
CA ASP A 104 -0.58 1.67 22.26
C ASP A 104 0.65 1.18 23.03
N GLU A 105 0.63 1.29 24.36
CA GLU A 105 1.76 0.89 25.19
C GLU A 105 2.06 -0.62 25.11
N GLN A 106 1.01 -1.45 25.01
CA GLN A 106 1.14 -2.90 25.06
C GLN A 106 1.64 -3.47 23.74
N THR A 107 1.10 -2.98 22.62
CA THR A 107 1.40 -3.52 21.29
C THR A 107 2.43 -2.69 20.52
N GLY A 108 2.73 -1.49 21.01
CA GLY A 108 3.60 -0.52 20.35
C GLY A 108 3.02 0.06 19.05
N ILE A 109 1.72 -0.14 18.80
CA ILE A 109 1.05 0.37 17.61
C ILE A 109 0.91 1.89 17.69
N GLN A 110 1.31 2.56 16.61
CA GLN A 110 1.18 4.01 16.45
C GLN A 110 0.97 4.37 14.97
N GLU A 111 0.40 5.54 14.72
CA GLU A 111 0.22 6.06 13.36
C GLU A 111 1.55 6.58 12.79
N THR A 112 1.73 6.47 11.48
CA THR A 112 2.86 7.07 10.74
C THR A 112 2.54 8.53 10.37
N THR A 113 3.35 9.16 9.50
CA THR A 113 3.10 10.55 9.04
C THR A 113 2.04 10.58 7.96
N ILE A 114 1.81 9.42 7.37
CA ILE A 114 0.87 9.19 6.30
C ILE A 114 -0.42 8.80 7.01
N PRO A 115 -1.50 9.58 6.82
CA PRO A 115 -2.77 9.33 7.49
C PRO A 115 -3.23 7.90 7.29
N LYS A 116 -3.90 7.31 8.29
CA LYS A 116 -4.47 5.96 8.22
C LYS A 116 -3.44 4.83 8.04
N VAL A 117 -2.14 5.14 8.02
CA VAL A 117 -1.07 4.15 7.96
C VAL A 117 -0.50 3.95 9.36
N TYR A 118 -0.54 2.71 9.84
CA TYR A 118 -0.16 2.33 11.19
C TYR A 118 1.03 1.38 11.19
N HIS A 119 1.86 1.47 12.22
CA HIS A 119 2.99 0.56 12.38
C HIS A 119 3.27 0.18 13.82
N SER A 120 4.05 -0.88 14.01
CA SER A 120 4.64 -1.26 15.30
C SER A 120 5.99 -1.95 15.08
N MET A 121 6.92 -1.73 16.01
CA MET A 121 8.22 -2.42 16.06
C MET A 121 8.25 -3.55 17.09
N ALA A 122 7.18 -3.72 17.87
CA ALA A 122 7.10 -4.64 19.00
C ALA A 122 5.97 -5.67 18.87
N LEU A 123 5.28 -5.69 17.71
CA LEU A 123 4.06 -6.46 17.51
C LEU A 123 4.31 -7.98 17.54
N ILE A 124 5.47 -8.41 17.03
CA ILE A 124 5.83 -9.81 16.88
C ILE A 124 6.91 -10.19 17.91
N PRO A 125 6.60 -11.07 18.86
CA PRO A 125 7.59 -11.59 19.82
C PRO A 125 8.76 -12.31 19.14
N SER A 126 9.94 -12.26 19.77
CA SER A 126 11.19 -12.80 19.21
C SER A 126 11.16 -14.32 18.97
N ASP A 127 10.43 -15.06 19.80
CA ASP A 127 10.22 -16.51 19.65
C ASP A 127 9.36 -16.82 18.43
N LEU A 128 8.29 -16.05 18.20
CA LEU A 128 7.43 -16.18 17.02
C LEU A 128 8.21 -15.83 15.73
N LYS A 129 9.01 -14.77 15.75
CA LYS A 129 9.93 -14.42 14.65
C LYS A 129 10.92 -15.55 14.36
N SER A 130 11.56 -16.10 15.40
CA SER A 130 12.53 -17.18 15.25
C SER A 130 11.89 -18.43 14.67
N ALA A 131 10.66 -18.74 15.08
CA ALA A 131 9.87 -19.83 14.52
C ALA A 131 9.55 -19.58 13.03
N LEU A 132 9.16 -18.34 12.67
CA LEU A 132 8.89 -17.94 11.28
C LEU A 132 10.13 -18.12 10.40
N ILE A 133 11.29 -17.58 10.80
CA ILE A 133 12.54 -17.71 10.04
C ILE A 133 12.89 -19.18 9.83
N LYS A 134 12.81 -19.99 10.89
CA LYS A 134 13.11 -21.42 10.80
C LYS A 134 12.15 -22.15 9.86
N ALA A 135 10.85 -21.85 9.91
CA ALA A 135 9.86 -22.47 9.07
C ALA A 135 9.98 -22.03 7.60
N ALA A 136 10.18 -20.73 7.36
CA ALA A 136 10.38 -20.16 6.02
C ALA A 136 11.65 -20.70 5.33
N SER A 137 12.72 -20.96 6.08
CA SER A 137 13.96 -21.53 5.52
C SER A 137 13.76 -22.85 4.78
N LYS A 138 12.71 -23.62 5.12
CA LYS A 138 12.37 -24.86 4.40
C LYS A 138 11.82 -24.62 3.00
N LEU A 139 11.16 -23.47 2.78
CA LEU A 139 10.71 -23.04 1.45
C LEU A 139 11.86 -22.44 0.65
N GLU A 140 12.87 -21.85 1.33
CA GLU A 140 14.07 -21.31 0.69
C GLU A 140 15.05 -22.39 0.22
N SER A 141 15.13 -23.50 0.97
CA SER A 141 16.14 -24.56 0.80
C SER A 141 15.69 -25.69 -0.13
N VAL A 142 14.93 -25.35 -1.18
CA VAL A 142 14.60 -26.29 -2.28
C VAL A 142 15.75 -26.35 -3.28
N ASP A 143 15.72 -27.34 -4.18
CA ASP A 143 16.72 -27.43 -5.24
C ASP A 143 16.70 -26.15 -6.10
N PRO A 144 17.85 -25.66 -6.62
CA PRO A 144 17.91 -24.40 -7.36
C PRO A 144 16.95 -24.33 -8.56
N GLU A 145 16.64 -25.47 -9.18
CA GLU A 145 15.69 -25.59 -10.29
C GLU A 145 14.22 -25.48 -9.83
N GLU A 146 13.95 -25.76 -8.55
CA GLU A 146 12.61 -25.63 -7.94
C GLU A 146 12.40 -24.24 -7.29
N GLN A 147 13.41 -23.37 -7.27
CA GLN A 147 13.27 -22.02 -6.73
C GLN A 147 12.37 -21.16 -7.63
N ASP A 148 11.32 -20.61 -7.03
CA ASP A 148 10.35 -19.78 -7.74
C ASP A 148 10.79 -18.31 -7.78
N TRP A 149 11.57 -17.96 -8.80
CA TRP A 149 11.98 -16.57 -9.03
C TRP A 149 10.87 -15.79 -9.73
N HIS A 150 10.51 -14.64 -9.17
CA HIS A 150 9.46 -13.78 -9.70
C HIS A 150 9.78 -13.34 -11.15
N PRO A 151 8.84 -13.48 -12.10
CA PRO A 151 9.05 -13.07 -13.48
C PRO A 151 9.48 -11.61 -13.60
N GLY A 152 10.46 -11.34 -14.48
CA GLY A 152 10.98 -9.98 -14.70
C GLY A 152 11.82 -9.39 -13.56
N SER A 153 12.07 -10.13 -12.47
CA SER A 153 12.82 -9.62 -11.31
C SER A 153 14.34 -9.69 -11.42
N ASN A 154 14.88 -10.10 -12.56
CA ASN A 154 16.31 -10.38 -12.74
C ASN A 154 16.86 -11.38 -11.70
N GLY A 155 16.04 -12.32 -11.21
CA GLY A 155 16.44 -13.29 -10.19
C GLY A 155 16.81 -12.62 -8.85
N GLN A 156 16.12 -11.53 -8.50
CA GLN A 156 16.32 -10.83 -7.23
C GLN A 156 15.11 -10.94 -6.31
N VAL A 157 13.95 -11.37 -6.80
CA VAL A 157 12.74 -11.59 -5.98
C VAL A 157 12.42 -13.09 -5.98
N LEU A 158 12.59 -13.74 -4.83
CA LEU A 158 12.27 -15.14 -4.62
C LEU A 158 10.90 -15.23 -3.94
N ASP A 159 9.94 -15.85 -4.62
CA ASP A 159 8.60 -16.06 -4.13
C ASP A 159 8.54 -17.35 -3.30
N LEU A 160 8.10 -17.25 -2.04
CA LEU A 160 7.93 -18.41 -1.15
C LEU A 160 6.47 -18.85 -1.07
N VAL A 161 5.56 -17.87 -1.03
CA VAL A 161 4.11 -18.04 -1.13
C VAL A 161 3.62 -16.90 -2.01
N HIS A 162 3.34 -17.19 -3.29
CA HIS A 162 2.81 -16.18 -4.22
C HIS A 162 1.33 -16.42 -4.52
N PRO A 163 0.46 -15.40 -4.37
CA PRO A 163 -0.99 -15.57 -4.57
C PRO A 163 -1.40 -15.79 -6.03
N SER A 164 -0.57 -15.41 -7.01
CA SER A 164 -0.81 -15.70 -8.43
C SER A 164 -0.54 -17.15 -8.82
N LEU A 165 0.14 -17.95 -8.00
CA LEU A 165 0.25 -19.39 -8.27
C LEU A 165 -1.01 -20.08 -7.76
N TYR A 166 -1.61 -20.92 -8.61
CA TYR A 166 -2.86 -21.63 -8.30
C TYR A 166 -4.02 -20.70 -7.89
N CYS A 167 -4.10 -19.51 -8.49
CA CYS A 167 -5.26 -18.64 -8.35
C CYS A 167 -6.51 -19.26 -9.00
N LEU A 168 -7.69 -18.72 -8.72
CA LEU A 168 -8.91 -19.12 -9.42
C LEU A 168 -8.77 -18.73 -10.88
N ARG A 169 -8.98 -19.68 -11.80
CA ARG A 169 -9.24 -19.40 -13.20
C ARG A 169 -10.74 -19.43 -13.43
N ILE A 170 -11.30 -18.28 -13.81
CA ILE A 170 -12.69 -18.16 -14.21
C ILE A 170 -12.87 -19.02 -15.47
N ASP A 171 -13.93 -19.84 -15.48
CA ASP A 171 -14.17 -20.87 -16.49
C ASP A 171 -13.12 -21.99 -16.60
N GLY A 172 -12.30 -22.21 -15.56
CA GLY A 172 -11.30 -23.29 -15.55
C GLY A 172 -11.18 -24.04 -14.22
N SER A 173 -11.28 -23.35 -13.09
CA SER A 173 -11.12 -23.94 -11.77
C SER A 173 -12.40 -24.65 -11.29
N LEU A 174 -12.21 -25.74 -10.56
CA LEU A 174 -13.29 -26.45 -9.89
C LEU A 174 -13.72 -25.68 -8.63
N ILE A 175 -15.02 -25.46 -8.45
CA ILE A 175 -15.62 -24.83 -7.27
C ILE A 175 -16.53 -25.85 -6.59
N LEU A 176 -16.43 -25.94 -5.26
CA LEU A 176 -17.27 -26.78 -4.43
C LEU A 176 -18.69 -26.25 -4.39
N LYS A 177 -19.65 -27.14 -4.60
CA LYS A 177 -21.08 -26.92 -4.38
C LYS A 177 -21.59 -27.91 -3.37
N THR A 178 -22.20 -27.40 -2.30
CA THR A 178 -22.94 -28.23 -1.35
C THR A 178 -24.34 -28.45 -1.89
N LEU A 179 -24.75 -29.71 -2.00
CA LEU A 179 -26.08 -30.13 -2.44
C LEU A 179 -27.08 -30.10 -1.27
N GLU A 180 -28.37 -30.19 -1.56
CA GLU A 180 -29.44 -30.13 -0.56
C GLU A 180 -29.34 -31.22 0.51
N ASP A 181 -28.79 -32.38 0.16
CA ASP A 181 -28.55 -33.50 1.07
C ASP A 181 -27.27 -33.35 1.92
N GLY A 182 -26.56 -32.23 1.78
CA GLY A 182 -25.29 -31.92 2.46
C GLY A 182 -24.06 -32.55 1.81
N SER A 183 -24.21 -33.34 0.75
CA SER A 183 -23.08 -33.85 -0.02
C SER A 183 -22.40 -32.73 -0.81
N LYS A 184 -21.11 -32.89 -1.13
CA LYS A 184 -20.34 -31.91 -1.91
C LYS A 184 -20.05 -32.45 -3.30
N THR A 185 -20.26 -31.61 -4.31
CA THR A 185 -19.83 -31.84 -5.69
C THR A 185 -18.97 -30.67 -6.16
N THR A 186 -18.40 -30.76 -7.36
CA THR A 186 -17.65 -29.67 -7.99
C THR A 186 -18.26 -29.26 -9.32
N TYR A 187 -18.14 -27.98 -9.68
CA TYR A 187 -18.50 -27.46 -10.99
C TYR A 187 -17.49 -26.43 -11.46
N ILE A 188 -17.48 -26.12 -12.76
CA ILE A 188 -16.72 -25.02 -13.34
C ILE A 188 -17.69 -23.85 -13.55
N SER A 189 -17.33 -22.66 -13.07
CA SER A 189 -18.15 -21.47 -13.23
C SER A 189 -17.76 -20.72 -14.49
N SER A 190 -18.70 -20.55 -15.42
CA SER A 190 -18.58 -19.60 -16.53
C SER A 190 -18.49 -18.16 -16.00
N LEU A 191 -17.98 -17.23 -16.81
CA LEU A 191 -17.87 -15.82 -16.46
C LEU A 191 -19.21 -15.24 -15.97
N ASN A 192 -20.31 -15.40 -16.72
CA ASN A 192 -21.63 -14.89 -16.31
C ASN A 192 -22.07 -15.41 -14.94
N LYS A 193 -21.77 -16.68 -14.60
CA LYS A 193 -22.12 -17.25 -13.29
C LYS A 193 -21.23 -16.73 -12.18
N TYR A 194 -19.97 -16.40 -12.49
CA TYR A 194 -19.08 -15.75 -11.55
C TYR A 194 -19.56 -14.32 -11.25
N GLU A 195 -19.96 -13.57 -12.28
CA GLU A 195 -20.55 -12.24 -12.15
C GLU A 195 -21.88 -12.26 -11.37
N ASP A 196 -22.73 -13.28 -11.59
CA ASP A 196 -23.96 -13.47 -10.81
C ASP A 196 -23.68 -13.66 -9.30
N LEU A 197 -22.52 -14.22 -8.94
CA LEU A 197 -22.07 -14.38 -7.55
C LEU A 197 -21.42 -13.09 -6.99
N ARG A 198 -21.17 -12.10 -7.85
CA ARG A 198 -20.43 -10.87 -7.57
C ARG A 198 -21.24 -9.63 -7.97
N PRO A 199 -22.42 -9.41 -7.36
CA PRO A 199 -23.23 -8.22 -7.66
C PRO A 199 -22.50 -6.92 -7.30
N ASP A 200 -21.49 -6.97 -6.43
CA ASP A 200 -20.60 -5.86 -6.10
C ASP A 200 -19.75 -5.38 -7.30
N LEU A 201 -19.53 -6.22 -8.31
CA LEU A 201 -18.76 -5.88 -9.51
C LEU A 201 -19.60 -5.19 -10.60
N PHE A 202 -20.94 -5.23 -10.51
CA PHE A 202 -21.84 -4.76 -11.58
C PHE A 202 -21.66 -3.26 -11.91
N THR A 203 -21.24 -2.46 -10.94
CA THR A 203 -21.04 -1.00 -11.11
C THR A 203 -19.57 -0.60 -11.26
N THR A 204 -18.66 -1.57 -11.36
CA THR A 204 -17.21 -1.31 -11.46
C THR A 204 -16.79 -0.99 -12.90
N LEU A 205 -15.68 -0.28 -13.06
CA LEU A 205 -15.11 0.01 -14.38
C LEU A 205 -14.50 -1.27 -14.94
N THR A 206 -14.84 -1.63 -16.18
CA THR A 206 -14.47 -2.94 -16.76
C THR A 206 -12.96 -3.20 -16.73
N PHE A 207 -12.11 -2.19 -16.97
CA PHE A 207 -10.66 -2.36 -16.94
C PHE A 207 -10.10 -2.68 -15.54
N THR A 208 -10.88 -2.44 -14.47
CA THR A 208 -10.47 -2.69 -13.07
C THR A 208 -10.77 -4.10 -12.59
N MET A 209 -11.41 -4.91 -13.43
CA MET A 209 -11.80 -6.29 -13.17
C MET A 209 -11.08 -7.24 -14.14
N SER A 210 -10.55 -8.35 -13.63
CA SER A 210 -10.10 -9.47 -14.44
C SER A 210 -11.28 -10.38 -14.77
N GLU A 211 -11.47 -10.69 -16.06
CA GLU A 211 -12.43 -11.71 -16.51
C GLU A 211 -11.86 -13.13 -16.43
N GLN A 212 -10.55 -13.26 -16.17
CA GLN A 212 -9.83 -14.53 -16.27
C GLN A 212 -9.43 -15.09 -14.91
N HIS A 213 -9.03 -14.24 -13.96
CA HIS A 213 -8.43 -14.70 -12.71
C HIS A 213 -8.97 -13.98 -11.48
N GLN A 214 -8.90 -14.67 -10.34
CA GLN A 214 -9.08 -14.08 -9.01
C GLN A 214 -8.09 -14.72 -8.05
N TRP A 215 -7.34 -13.93 -7.28
CA TRP A 215 -6.57 -14.49 -6.17
C TRP A 215 -7.51 -15.15 -5.16
N LEU A 216 -7.05 -16.26 -4.56
CA LEU A 216 -7.82 -17.02 -3.59
C LEU A 216 -7.45 -16.61 -2.15
N PRO A 217 -8.29 -15.85 -1.44
CA PRO A 217 -8.09 -15.64 -0.03
C PRO A 217 -8.36 -16.92 0.77
N THR A 218 -7.80 -16.97 1.96
CA THR A 218 -8.13 -17.96 2.99
C THR A 218 -9.10 -17.36 3.99
N ASP A 219 -10.16 -18.10 4.32
CA ASP A 219 -11.08 -17.70 5.37
C ASP A 219 -10.45 -17.95 6.75
N PHE A 220 -10.48 -16.94 7.61
CA PHE A 220 -10.04 -17.00 9.01
C PHE A 220 -11.18 -16.61 9.94
N LYS A 221 -11.51 -17.47 10.90
CA LYS A 221 -12.45 -17.14 11.96
C LYS A 221 -11.72 -16.40 13.07
N ILE A 222 -12.23 -15.23 13.43
CA ILE A 222 -11.77 -14.46 14.58
C ILE A 222 -12.83 -14.60 15.66
N SER A 223 -12.47 -15.24 16.76
CA SER A 223 -13.38 -15.40 17.90
C SER A 223 -13.51 -14.10 18.71
N ALA A 224 -14.43 -14.07 19.67
CA ALA A 224 -14.71 -12.89 20.48
C ALA A 224 -13.50 -12.45 21.35
N ASP A 225 -12.61 -13.37 21.72
CA ASP A 225 -11.39 -13.07 22.47
C ASP A 225 -10.20 -12.67 21.56
N GLY A 226 -10.41 -12.65 20.24
CA GLY A 226 -9.40 -12.31 19.24
C GLY A 226 -8.54 -13.48 18.78
N LYS A 227 -8.83 -14.74 19.18
CA LYS A 227 -8.14 -15.91 18.63
C LYS A 227 -8.50 -16.10 17.16
N VAL A 228 -7.48 -16.34 16.32
CA VAL A 228 -7.62 -16.56 14.87
C VAL A 228 -7.45 -18.04 14.54
N GLU A 229 -8.36 -18.58 13.72
CA GLU A 229 -8.32 -19.96 13.25
C GLU A 229 -8.57 -20.02 11.73
N PRO A 230 -7.71 -20.68 10.93
CA PRO A 230 -7.96 -20.88 9.51
C PRO A 230 -9.12 -21.85 9.30
N LEU A 231 -10.03 -21.52 8.38
CA LEU A 231 -11.13 -22.39 7.94
C LEU A 231 -10.83 -23.11 6.62
N GLY A 232 -9.90 -22.56 5.83
CA GLY A 232 -9.41 -23.14 4.57
C GLY A 232 -7.89 -23.35 4.56
N TYR A 233 -7.36 -23.82 3.44
CA TYR A 233 -5.92 -23.89 3.21
C TYR A 233 -5.37 -22.52 2.77
N ILE A 234 -4.11 -22.23 3.07
CA ILE A 234 -3.41 -21.06 2.54
C ILE A 234 -2.99 -21.38 1.10
N ASN A 235 -3.43 -20.57 0.15
CA ASN A 235 -3.10 -20.80 -1.26
C ASN A 235 -1.58 -20.88 -1.45
N ASN A 236 -1.15 -21.83 -2.29
CA ASN A 236 0.26 -22.11 -2.57
C ASN A 236 1.09 -22.51 -1.32
N LEU A 237 0.47 -23.07 -0.29
CA LEU A 237 1.18 -23.60 0.88
C LEU A 237 0.63 -24.95 1.30
N HIS A 238 1.45 -26.01 1.26
CA HIS A 238 0.98 -27.37 1.59
C HIS A 238 0.63 -27.51 3.08
N ASN A 239 -0.61 -27.87 3.40
CA ASN A 239 -1.13 -27.91 4.78
C ASN A 239 -0.52 -28.99 5.68
N VAL A 240 -0.12 -30.15 5.13
CA VAL A 240 0.59 -31.21 5.86
C VAL A 240 2.09 -30.92 6.01
N ASP A 241 2.80 -30.77 4.90
CA ASP A 241 4.27 -30.62 4.91
C ASP A 241 4.74 -29.34 5.60
N GLN A 242 3.95 -28.26 5.46
CA GLN A 242 4.23 -26.95 6.05
C GLN A 242 3.34 -26.64 7.25
N LYS A 243 2.80 -27.67 7.92
CA LYS A 243 1.95 -27.52 9.12
C LYS A 243 2.50 -26.54 10.17
N PRO A 244 3.81 -26.52 10.51
CA PRO A 244 4.36 -25.53 11.43
C PRO A 244 4.20 -24.09 10.92
N LEU A 245 4.45 -23.85 9.63
CA LEU A 245 4.37 -22.52 9.03
C LEU A 245 2.93 -21.99 9.02
N TYR A 246 1.93 -22.85 8.79
CA TYR A 246 0.52 -22.49 8.90
C TYR A 246 0.15 -21.90 10.26
N GLY A 247 0.54 -22.58 11.34
CA GLY A 247 0.28 -22.10 12.71
C GLY A 247 1.01 -20.80 13.01
N ILE A 248 2.22 -20.62 12.48
CA ILE A 248 3.00 -19.39 12.63
C ILE A 248 2.36 -18.23 11.88
N ILE A 249 1.99 -18.39 10.60
CA ILE A 249 1.32 -17.36 9.81
C ILE A 249 0.01 -16.95 10.49
N THR A 250 -0.77 -17.91 10.97
CA THR A 250 -2.01 -17.64 11.74
C THR A 250 -1.71 -16.83 13.00
N SER A 251 -0.64 -17.18 13.73
CA SER A 251 -0.24 -16.46 14.95
C SER A 251 0.24 -15.03 14.66
N VAL A 252 0.94 -14.81 13.54
CA VAL A 252 1.32 -13.46 13.09
C VAL A 252 0.08 -12.68 12.67
N LEU A 253 -0.83 -13.27 11.88
CA LEU A 253 -2.09 -12.62 11.48
C LEU A 253 -2.92 -12.20 12.70
N GLN A 254 -3.00 -13.04 13.73
CA GLN A 254 -3.65 -12.69 15.00
C GLN A 254 -3.08 -11.41 15.63
N ARG A 255 -1.77 -11.18 15.53
CA ARG A 255 -1.14 -9.95 16.01
C ARG A 255 -1.43 -8.74 15.11
N PHE A 256 -1.67 -8.96 13.82
CA PHE A 256 -2.06 -7.90 12.88
C PHE A 256 -3.52 -7.45 13.03
N ILE A 257 -4.40 -8.23 13.67
CA ILE A 257 -5.83 -7.87 13.80
C ILE A 257 -6.06 -6.47 14.39
N PRO A 258 -5.47 -6.08 15.53
CA PRO A 258 -5.65 -4.72 16.06
C PRO A 258 -5.07 -3.62 15.17
N LEU A 259 -4.04 -3.96 14.36
CA LEU A 259 -3.44 -3.04 13.41
C LEU A 259 -4.39 -2.79 12.23
N PHE A 260 -5.02 -3.85 11.70
CA PHE A 260 -6.07 -3.74 10.69
C PHE A 260 -7.31 -3.03 11.20
N GLU A 261 -7.78 -3.31 12.42
CA GLU A 261 -8.95 -2.62 13.00
C GLU A 261 -8.75 -1.09 13.03
N ARG A 262 -7.54 -0.61 13.30
CA ARG A 262 -7.22 0.83 13.23
C ARG A 262 -7.27 1.39 11.81
N VAL A 263 -6.66 0.69 10.85
CA VAL A 263 -6.72 1.06 9.43
C VAL A 263 -8.17 1.12 8.96
N LEU A 264 -8.96 0.07 9.23
CA LEU A 264 -10.35 -0.01 8.79
C LEU A 264 -11.22 1.07 9.44
N SER A 265 -11.09 1.26 10.76
CA SER A 265 -11.83 2.29 11.52
C SER A 265 -11.58 3.68 10.92
N ASP A 266 -10.33 4.03 10.68
CA ASP A 266 -9.97 5.34 10.13
C ASP A 266 -10.27 5.46 8.63
N SER A 267 -10.35 4.34 7.90
CA SER A 267 -10.73 4.35 6.48
C SER A 267 -12.21 4.65 6.27
N VAL A 268 -13.06 4.35 7.26
CA VAL A 268 -14.49 4.65 7.21
C VAL A 268 -14.88 5.86 8.07
N SER A 269 -13.95 6.39 8.85
CA SER A 269 -14.14 7.64 9.59
C SER A 269 -13.97 8.85 8.66
N PRO A 270 -14.56 10.01 8.99
CA PRO A 270 -14.29 11.26 8.30
C PRO A 270 -12.79 11.57 8.25
N ASP A 271 -12.32 12.10 7.13
CA ASP A 271 -10.94 12.57 7.02
C ASP A 271 -10.66 13.71 7.99
N ARG A 272 -9.42 13.76 8.50
CA ARG A 272 -8.97 14.90 9.30
C ARG A 272 -8.85 16.11 8.36
N PRO A 273 -9.36 17.29 8.75
CA PRO A 273 -9.17 18.48 7.94
C PRO A 273 -7.66 18.77 7.78
N PRO A 274 -7.24 19.30 6.62
CA PRO A 274 -5.90 19.82 6.44
C PRO A 274 -5.52 20.79 7.57
N ALA A 275 -4.23 20.81 7.93
CA ALA A 275 -3.72 21.76 8.93
C ALA A 275 -3.71 23.20 8.39
N ILE A 276 -3.66 23.33 7.06
CA ILE A 276 -3.56 24.60 6.34
C ILE A 276 -4.49 24.54 5.14
N GLU A 277 -5.51 25.39 5.14
CA GLU A 277 -6.46 25.56 4.03
C GLU A 277 -6.31 26.98 3.47
N PRO A 278 -5.52 27.18 2.41
CA PRO A 278 -5.43 28.49 1.76
C PRO A 278 -6.75 28.80 1.01
N ASP A 279 -7.17 30.06 1.03
CA ASP A 279 -8.27 30.54 0.20
C ASP A 279 -7.77 30.78 -1.23
N THR A 280 -8.06 29.82 -2.12
CA THR A 280 -7.61 29.86 -3.52
C THR A 280 -8.29 30.96 -4.33
N GLU A 281 -9.34 31.59 -3.82
CA GLU A 281 -10.03 32.72 -4.48
C GLU A 281 -9.47 34.07 -4.06
N THR A 282 -8.73 34.18 -2.95
CA THR A 282 -8.26 35.46 -2.40
C THR A 282 -6.76 35.50 -2.06
N TRP A 283 -6.01 34.42 -2.31
CA TRP A 283 -4.59 34.33 -1.96
C TRP A 283 -3.67 35.36 -2.66
N TYR A 284 -4.15 36.12 -3.64
CA TYR A 284 -3.42 37.25 -4.27
C TYR A 284 -3.94 38.63 -3.86
N ASP A 285 -4.96 38.75 -3.01
CA ASP A 285 -5.55 40.05 -2.62
C ASP A 285 -4.55 40.99 -1.93
N HIS A 286 -3.47 40.43 -1.41
CA HIS A 286 -2.37 41.17 -0.79
C HIS A 286 -1.39 41.78 -1.82
N VAL A 287 -1.48 41.41 -3.10
CA VAL A 287 -0.60 41.87 -4.18
C VAL A 287 -1.19 43.11 -4.85
N THR A 288 -0.43 44.19 -4.89
CA THR A 288 -0.83 45.44 -5.57
C THR A 288 -0.11 45.59 -6.91
N VAL A 289 -0.85 45.58 -8.02
CA VAL A 289 -0.29 45.80 -9.37
C VAL A 289 -0.01 47.29 -9.57
N GLU A 290 1.25 47.69 -9.69
CA GLU A 290 1.63 49.03 -10.16
C GLU A 290 1.63 49.04 -11.70
N GLN A 291 0.68 49.72 -12.33
CA GLN A 291 0.64 49.86 -13.80
C GLN A 291 1.54 51.05 -14.25
N PRO A 292 2.59 50.81 -15.06
CA PRO A 292 3.34 51.87 -15.74
C PRO A 292 2.48 52.58 -16.79
N GLU A 293 2.77 53.86 -17.07
CA GLU A 293 2.05 54.68 -18.06
C GLU A 293 2.38 54.32 -19.54
N ASP A 294 3.40 53.49 -19.79
CA ASP A 294 3.90 53.12 -21.13
C ASP A 294 3.72 51.61 -21.40
N TYR A 295 3.01 51.27 -22.48
CA TYR A 295 2.62 49.90 -22.83
C TYR A 295 3.78 49.01 -23.31
N GLU A 296 4.83 49.53 -23.97
CA GLU A 296 5.95 48.68 -24.43
C GLU A 296 6.96 48.40 -23.32
N ALA A 297 7.15 49.35 -22.40
CA ALA A 297 7.93 49.15 -21.17
C ALA A 297 7.20 48.21 -20.18
N TRP A 298 5.88 48.01 -20.36
CA TRP A 298 5.05 47.18 -19.52
C TRP A 298 5.25 45.68 -19.77
N ASP A 299 5.53 45.22 -20.99
CA ASP A 299 5.65 43.77 -21.26
C ASP A 299 6.86 43.13 -20.54
N GLU A 300 8.05 43.74 -20.59
CA GLU A 300 9.22 43.21 -19.87
C GLU A 300 9.13 43.47 -18.35
N ALA A 301 8.68 44.67 -17.96
CA ALA A 301 8.56 45.03 -16.55
C ALA A 301 7.45 44.24 -15.83
N SER A 302 6.36 43.88 -16.52
CA SER A 302 5.27 43.06 -15.96
C SER A 302 5.73 41.62 -15.72
N ILE A 303 6.50 41.02 -16.63
CA ILE A 303 7.06 39.66 -16.44
C ILE A 303 8.00 39.63 -15.24
N GLU A 304 8.90 40.61 -15.12
CA GLU A 304 9.82 40.70 -13.98
C GLU A 304 9.06 40.96 -12.66
N TRP A 305 8.08 41.87 -12.70
CA TRP A 305 7.23 42.15 -11.55
C TRP A 305 6.41 40.92 -11.11
N GLU A 306 5.79 40.18 -12.05
CA GLU A 306 5.03 38.96 -11.76
C GLU A 306 5.92 37.86 -11.17
N ALA A 307 7.15 37.71 -11.67
CA ALA A 307 8.11 36.75 -11.15
C ALA A 307 8.53 37.08 -9.70
N GLU A 308 8.62 38.37 -9.35
CA GLU A 308 9.11 38.81 -8.05
C GLU A 308 8.02 39.05 -7.00
N HIS A 309 6.84 39.54 -7.39
CA HIS A 309 5.85 40.09 -6.46
C HIS A 309 4.51 39.33 -6.47
N HIS A 310 4.16 38.66 -7.57
CA HIS A 310 2.85 38.00 -7.71
C HIS A 310 2.88 36.56 -7.17
N TRP A 311 2.95 36.38 -5.85
CA TRP A 311 3.01 35.08 -5.19
C TRP A 311 1.77 34.82 -4.33
N PRO A 312 1.26 33.58 -4.28
CA PRO A 312 0.09 33.27 -3.46
C PRO A 312 0.46 33.35 -1.98
N TYR A 313 -0.45 33.89 -1.17
CA TYR A 313 -0.35 33.84 0.28
C TYR A 313 -0.84 32.48 0.79
N ILE A 314 0.06 31.72 1.40
CA ILE A 314 -0.27 30.47 2.10
C ILE A 314 -0.17 30.75 3.61
N PRO A 315 -1.28 30.62 4.36
CA PRO A 315 -1.26 30.93 5.78
C PRO A 315 -0.42 29.91 6.57
N ASP A 316 0.00 30.32 7.77
CA ASP A 316 0.52 29.39 8.77
C ASP A 316 -0.60 28.51 9.34
N PRO A 317 -0.27 27.34 9.90
CA PRO A 317 -1.28 26.51 10.55
C PRO A 317 -1.81 27.21 11.81
N GLU A 318 -3.12 27.08 12.03
CA GLU A 318 -3.70 27.40 13.34
C GLU A 318 -3.07 26.52 14.43
N PRO A 319 -3.03 26.98 15.70
CA PRO A 319 -2.50 26.18 16.80
C PRO A 319 -3.10 24.78 16.82
N PHE A 320 -2.25 23.76 16.97
CA PHE A 320 -2.67 22.36 16.90
C PHE A 320 -3.84 22.08 17.85
N SER A 321 -4.89 21.45 17.30
CA SER A 321 -6.02 20.95 18.05
C SER A 321 -6.19 19.44 17.79
N PRO A 322 -6.32 18.62 18.86
CA PRO A 322 -6.60 17.20 18.69
C PRO A 322 -7.88 16.96 17.87
N PRO A 323 -7.91 15.96 16.96
CA PRO A 323 -9.11 15.59 16.23
C PRO A 323 -10.27 15.26 17.17
N LEU A 324 -11.48 15.69 16.80
CA LEU A 324 -12.69 15.35 17.54
C LEU A 324 -12.98 13.85 17.44
N LEU A 325 -12.82 13.14 18.55
CA LEU A 325 -13.02 11.68 18.61
C LEU A 325 -14.48 11.24 18.40
N ASN A 326 -15.43 12.16 18.54
CA ASN A 326 -16.87 11.84 18.54
C ASN A 326 -17.36 11.28 17.21
N ASP A 327 -16.69 11.60 16.10
CA ASP A 327 -17.09 11.17 14.75
C ASP A 327 -16.26 9.96 14.27
N ARG A 328 -15.32 9.47 15.08
CA ARG A 328 -14.50 8.31 14.72
C ARG A 328 -15.34 7.04 14.79
N ILE A 329 -15.43 6.35 13.66
CA ILE A 329 -16.14 5.07 13.54
C ILE A 329 -15.19 3.94 13.96
N SER A 330 -15.66 3.06 14.85
CA SER A 330 -14.92 1.85 15.20
C SER A 330 -15.38 0.67 14.35
N PHE A 331 -14.42 -0.02 13.71
CA PHE A 331 -14.66 -1.24 12.96
C PHE A 331 -13.88 -2.40 13.56
N GLU A 332 -14.59 -3.29 14.26
CA GLU A 332 -13.99 -4.48 14.90
C GLU A 332 -14.08 -5.71 13.99
N LEU A 333 -12.99 -6.48 13.98
CA LEU A 333 -12.88 -7.76 13.29
C LEU A 333 -13.17 -8.96 14.20
N LYS A 334 -13.12 -8.76 15.53
CA LYS A 334 -13.50 -9.80 16.50
C LYS A 334 -14.92 -10.30 16.27
N GLY A 335 -15.10 -11.61 16.37
CA GLY A 335 -16.39 -12.27 16.13
C GLY A 335 -16.76 -12.44 14.65
N ARG A 336 -15.90 -12.05 13.71
CA ARG A 336 -16.14 -12.19 12.25
C ARG A 336 -15.30 -13.31 11.65
N THR A 337 -15.73 -13.78 10.48
CA THR A 337 -14.86 -14.47 9.54
C THR A 337 -14.33 -13.45 8.55
N VAL A 338 -13.02 -13.39 8.37
CA VAL A 338 -12.35 -12.50 7.42
C VAL A 338 -11.66 -13.32 6.34
N GLN A 339 -11.50 -12.73 5.16
CA GLN A 339 -10.80 -13.36 4.04
C GLN A 339 -9.45 -12.66 3.86
N VAL A 340 -8.36 -13.44 3.90
CA VAL A 340 -6.99 -12.89 3.83
C VAL A 340 -6.18 -13.63 2.78
N ILE A 341 -5.58 -12.88 1.87
CA ILE A 341 -4.61 -13.40 0.90
C ILE A 341 -3.22 -13.27 1.54
N VAL A 342 -2.44 -14.36 1.53
CA VAL A 342 -1.11 -14.40 2.14
C VAL A 342 -0.05 -14.38 1.03
N LYS A 343 0.98 -13.56 1.22
CA LYS A 343 2.17 -13.53 0.35
C LYS A 343 3.44 -13.56 1.18
N MET A 344 4.42 -14.36 0.75
CA MET A 344 5.77 -14.37 1.32
C MET A 344 6.78 -14.27 0.20
N ALA A 345 7.67 -13.29 0.29
CA ALA A 345 8.70 -13.05 -0.72
C ALA A 345 9.98 -12.54 -0.08
N ASN A 346 11.09 -12.81 -0.76
CA ASN A 346 12.42 -12.35 -0.39
C ASN A 346 13.01 -11.53 -1.52
N ILE A 347 13.58 -10.38 -1.21
CA ILE A 347 14.48 -9.68 -2.12
C ILE A 347 15.91 -10.07 -1.76
N VAL A 348 16.63 -10.67 -2.72
CA VAL A 348 17.99 -11.17 -2.57
C VAL A 348 18.93 -10.32 -3.42
N LEU A 349 19.97 -9.78 -2.78
CA LEU A 349 21.05 -9.05 -3.42
C LEU A 349 22.35 -9.85 -3.30
N THR A 350 23.09 -9.92 -4.39
CA THR A 350 24.40 -10.59 -4.45
C THR A 350 25.47 -9.57 -4.84
N PRO A 351 26.77 -9.85 -4.60
CA PRO A 351 27.85 -9.00 -5.11
C PRO A 351 27.76 -8.71 -6.61
N ASP A 352 27.26 -9.67 -7.41
CA ASP A 352 27.06 -9.51 -8.86
C ASP A 352 25.82 -8.70 -9.22
N LYS A 353 24.79 -8.70 -8.36
CA LYS A 353 23.54 -7.94 -8.50
C LYS A 353 23.29 -7.11 -7.23
N PRO A 354 24.10 -6.07 -6.96
CA PRO A 354 24.15 -5.43 -5.66
C PRO A 354 23.06 -4.38 -5.43
N LYS A 355 22.26 -4.05 -6.46
CA LYS A 355 21.25 -3.00 -6.43
C LYS A 355 19.88 -3.55 -6.78
N TYR A 356 18.87 -3.18 -6.00
CA TYR A 356 17.46 -3.36 -6.33
C TYR A 356 16.89 -2.03 -6.81
N PRO A 357 16.31 -1.95 -8.03
CA PRO A 357 15.86 -0.69 -8.61
C PRO A 357 14.58 -0.11 -7.98
N GLY A 358 13.92 -0.85 -7.08
CA GLY A 358 12.61 -0.50 -6.55
C GLY A 358 11.47 -1.15 -7.32
N GLY A 359 10.24 -0.88 -6.87
CA GLY A 359 9.01 -1.32 -7.53
C GLY A 359 8.29 -0.18 -8.24
N SER A 360 7.30 -0.50 -9.07
CA SER A 360 6.38 0.47 -9.67
C SER A 360 5.33 0.92 -8.66
N TRP A 361 4.71 2.08 -8.90
CA TRP A 361 3.48 2.48 -8.21
C TRP A 361 2.36 1.49 -8.53
N HIS A 362 1.67 1.01 -7.50
CA HIS A 362 0.54 0.09 -7.62
C HIS A 362 -0.33 0.12 -6.36
N VAL A 363 -1.54 -0.41 -6.49
CA VAL A 363 -2.37 -0.90 -5.37
C VAL A 363 -2.38 -2.42 -5.40
N GLU A 364 -2.81 -3.07 -4.31
CA GLU A 364 -2.87 -4.53 -4.27
C GLU A 364 -4.16 -5.06 -4.90
N GLY A 365 -4.01 -5.99 -5.85
CA GLY A 365 -5.12 -6.66 -6.52
C GLY A 365 -5.93 -5.79 -7.48
N MET A 366 -7.06 -6.36 -7.92
CA MET A 366 -8.08 -5.77 -8.78
C MET A 366 -9.44 -5.83 -8.05
N GLU A 367 -10.53 -5.33 -8.65
CA GLU A 367 -11.88 -5.38 -8.03
C GLU A 367 -12.32 -6.82 -7.68
N ASN A 368 -11.79 -7.81 -8.40
CA ASN A 368 -11.98 -9.23 -8.11
C ASN A 368 -11.59 -9.60 -6.67
N GLU A 369 -10.54 -9.01 -6.10
CA GLU A 369 -10.04 -9.35 -4.77
C GLU A 369 -10.64 -8.50 -3.64
N ARG A 370 -11.24 -7.34 -3.94
CA ARG A 370 -11.85 -6.43 -2.94
C ARG A 370 -10.93 -6.15 -1.74
N ILE A 371 -9.63 -5.97 -1.98
CA ILE A 371 -8.66 -5.72 -0.90
C ILE A 371 -8.87 -4.30 -0.36
N VAL A 372 -9.13 -4.20 0.96
CA VAL A 372 -9.34 -2.92 1.65
C VAL A 372 -8.13 -2.47 2.45
N ALA A 373 -7.27 -3.40 2.87
CA ALA A 373 -6.07 -3.08 3.63
C ALA A 373 -4.93 -4.08 3.38
N THR A 374 -3.71 -3.58 3.47
CA THR A 374 -2.48 -4.36 3.32
C THR A 374 -1.68 -4.30 4.61
N GLY A 375 -1.26 -5.46 5.11
CA GLY A 375 -0.36 -5.61 6.26
C GLY A 375 0.95 -6.25 5.81
N ILE A 376 2.09 -5.71 6.25
CA ILE A 376 3.43 -6.20 5.91
C ILE A 376 4.26 -6.36 7.18
N TYR A 377 4.88 -7.53 7.35
CA TYR A 377 5.89 -7.80 8.37
C TYR A 377 7.27 -7.98 7.73
N TYR A 378 8.20 -7.07 8.04
CA TYR A 378 9.59 -7.10 7.61
C TYR A 378 10.43 -7.93 8.59
N TYR A 379 10.36 -9.25 8.47
CA TYR A 379 10.89 -10.16 9.50
C TYR A 379 12.41 -10.42 9.41
N THR A 380 13.07 -10.04 8.31
CA THR A 380 14.54 -10.04 8.22
C THR A 380 15.01 -8.99 7.23
N SER A 381 16.04 -8.22 7.58
CA SER A 381 16.72 -7.27 6.69
C SER A 381 18.19 -7.20 7.04
N THR A 382 19.04 -7.83 6.22
CA THR A 382 20.48 -7.96 6.49
C THR A 382 21.30 -7.50 5.31
N ASN A 383 22.35 -6.71 5.59
CA ASN A 383 23.30 -6.20 4.60
C ASN A 383 22.66 -5.43 3.43
N ILE A 384 21.62 -4.64 3.71
CA ILE A 384 20.97 -3.75 2.74
C ILE A 384 20.93 -2.32 3.30
N SER A 385 21.01 -1.33 2.41
CA SER A 385 20.82 0.06 2.74
C SER A 385 19.37 0.32 3.16
N GLU A 386 19.10 1.54 3.62
CA GLU A 386 17.76 1.94 4.08
C GLU A 386 16.71 1.71 2.97
N SER A 387 15.74 0.85 3.25
CA SER A 387 14.59 0.60 2.37
C SER A 387 13.40 1.44 2.84
N LYS A 388 12.59 1.91 1.89
CA LYS A 388 11.39 2.73 2.13
C LYS A 388 10.21 2.21 1.33
N LEU A 389 9.02 2.39 1.88
CA LEU A 389 7.75 2.24 1.15
C LEU A 389 7.16 3.64 0.97
N GLY A 390 7.13 4.13 -0.27
CA GLY A 390 6.53 5.42 -0.63
C GLY A 390 5.05 5.27 -0.87
N PHE A 391 4.29 6.34 -0.62
CA PHE A 391 2.84 6.39 -0.80
C PHE A 391 2.44 7.65 -1.58
N ARG A 392 1.44 7.52 -2.45
CA ARG A 392 0.77 8.62 -3.12
C ARG A 392 -0.74 8.39 -3.17
N THR A 393 -1.49 9.46 -3.35
CA THR A 393 -2.94 9.42 -3.49
C THR A 393 -3.40 10.26 -4.68
N ALA A 394 -4.50 9.88 -5.30
CA ALA A 394 -5.18 10.69 -6.30
C ALA A 394 -5.85 11.90 -5.61
N ILE A 395 -5.99 13.02 -6.32
CA ILE A 395 -6.57 14.27 -5.80
C ILE A 395 -7.73 14.70 -6.70
N GLY A 396 -8.75 15.31 -6.10
CA GLY A 396 -9.94 15.82 -6.79
C GLY A 396 -11.17 14.94 -6.58
N ASP A 397 -12.27 15.27 -7.27
CA ASP A 397 -13.55 14.55 -7.16
C ASP A 397 -13.82 13.58 -8.34
N GLY A 398 -12.93 13.59 -9.35
CA GLY A 398 -13.00 12.75 -10.55
C GLY A 398 -14.30 12.82 -11.34
N THR A 399 -15.04 13.92 -11.24
CA THR A 399 -16.32 14.07 -11.95
C THR A 399 -16.19 14.67 -13.36
N SER A 400 -14.97 14.97 -13.85
CA SER A 400 -14.77 15.52 -15.19
C SER A 400 -13.32 15.46 -15.70
N ASP A 401 -13.16 15.43 -17.04
CA ASP A 401 -11.89 15.57 -17.79
C ASP A 401 -11.19 16.95 -17.64
N CYS A 402 -11.74 17.79 -16.78
CA CYS A 402 -11.28 19.12 -16.38
C CYS A 402 -11.62 19.33 -14.90
N MET A 403 -11.07 20.36 -14.26
CA MET A 403 -11.26 20.65 -12.83
C MET A 403 -12.70 21.07 -12.46
N PHE A 404 -13.70 20.18 -12.52
CA PHE A 404 -14.85 20.31 -11.62
C PHE A 404 -14.41 19.65 -10.31
N GLY A 405 -14.30 20.41 -9.22
CA GLY A 405 -14.06 19.84 -7.88
C GLY A 405 -13.02 20.51 -7.01
N LEU A 406 -12.03 21.22 -7.59
CA LEU A 406 -11.11 22.07 -6.84
C LEU A 406 -11.39 23.54 -7.18
N PRO A 407 -11.64 24.43 -6.20
CA PRO A 407 -11.88 25.84 -6.47
C PRO A 407 -10.60 26.51 -6.98
N TYR A 408 -10.64 27.13 -8.16
CA TYR A 408 -9.48 27.81 -8.74
C TYR A 408 -9.90 29.14 -9.38
N GLN A 409 -9.00 30.12 -9.31
CA GLN A 409 -9.04 31.29 -10.19
C GLN A 409 -8.55 30.88 -11.59
N GLU A 410 -9.22 31.35 -12.65
CA GLU A 410 -8.87 31.03 -14.04
C GLU A 410 -7.37 31.18 -14.30
N SER A 411 -6.76 30.15 -14.90
CA SER A 411 -5.34 30.13 -15.29
C SER A 411 -4.29 30.26 -14.16
N ASP A 412 -4.64 30.09 -12.88
CA ASP A 412 -3.68 30.18 -11.76
C ASP A 412 -2.83 28.91 -11.50
N SER A 413 -1.92 28.61 -12.44
CA SER A 413 -1.02 27.46 -12.30
C SER A 413 0.05 27.73 -11.23
N LYS A 414 0.39 29.00 -11.02
CA LYS A 414 1.44 29.41 -10.08
C LYS A 414 0.98 29.13 -8.64
N GLY A 415 -0.24 29.52 -8.31
CA GLY A 415 -0.88 29.31 -7.01
C GLY A 415 -0.84 27.84 -6.59
N TYR A 416 -1.39 26.98 -7.44
CA TYR A 416 -1.43 25.53 -7.20
C TYR A 416 -0.05 24.86 -7.12
N THR A 417 0.91 25.30 -7.95
CA THR A 417 2.27 24.76 -7.91
C THR A 417 2.97 25.13 -6.60
N VAL A 418 2.81 26.36 -6.14
CA VAL A 418 3.44 26.86 -4.91
C VAL A 418 2.77 26.29 -3.66
N ALA A 419 1.43 26.24 -3.65
CA ALA A 419 0.66 25.77 -2.52
C ALA A 419 0.75 24.25 -2.35
N PHE A 420 0.57 23.49 -3.43
CA PHE A 420 0.33 22.03 -3.37
C PHE A 420 1.38 21.20 -4.13
N GLY A 421 2.26 21.85 -4.90
CA GLY A 421 3.21 21.16 -5.79
C GLY A 421 2.55 20.55 -7.02
N ILE A 422 1.37 21.03 -7.41
CA ILE A 422 0.58 20.53 -8.55
C ILE A 422 0.73 21.53 -9.69
N SER A 423 1.30 21.10 -10.81
CA SER A 423 1.53 21.95 -11.99
C SER A 423 0.46 21.77 -13.05
N LYS A 424 0.21 22.82 -13.86
CA LYS A 424 -0.51 22.70 -15.15
C LYS A 424 0.05 21.51 -15.94
N ASP A 425 -0.85 20.68 -16.47
CA ASP A 425 -0.53 19.45 -17.21
C ASP A 425 0.16 18.33 -16.38
N GLY A 426 0.29 18.51 -15.07
CA GLY A 426 0.82 17.50 -14.16
C GLY A 426 -0.21 16.43 -13.82
N ALA A 427 0.25 15.30 -13.29
CA ALA A 427 -0.64 14.25 -12.79
C ALA A 427 -1.42 14.72 -11.55
N LEU A 428 -2.72 14.44 -11.51
CA LEU A 428 -3.62 14.66 -10.36
C LEU A 428 -3.38 13.67 -9.22
N ASN A 429 -2.14 13.60 -8.75
CA ASN A 429 -1.75 12.87 -7.55
C ASN A 429 -0.76 13.68 -6.71
N GLN A 430 -0.66 13.29 -5.44
CA GLN A 430 0.33 13.84 -4.52
C GLN A 430 1.02 12.72 -3.75
N GLU A 431 2.35 12.79 -3.73
CA GLU A 431 3.17 11.93 -2.86
C GLU A 431 2.93 12.35 -1.40
N LEU A 432 2.44 11.41 -0.58
CA LEU A 432 2.18 11.63 0.85
C LEU A 432 3.44 11.43 1.71
N GLY A 433 4.51 10.92 1.11
CA GLY A 433 5.78 10.62 1.77
C GLY A 433 6.10 9.13 1.78
N SER A 434 6.96 8.71 2.70
CA SER A 434 7.40 7.32 2.78
C SER A 434 7.65 6.87 4.22
N VAL A 435 7.60 5.55 4.43
CA VAL A 435 7.90 4.90 5.70
C VAL A 435 9.17 4.07 5.56
N ILE A 436 10.12 4.23 6.47
CA ILE A 436 11.34 3.39 6.53
C ILE A 436 10.97 1.96 6.93
N THR A 437 11.40 0.95 6.17
CA THR A 437 10.99 -0.46 6.32
C THR A 437 12.05 -1.30 7.03
N LYS A 438 12.33 -0.95 8.29
CA LYS A 438 13.32 -1.64 9.14
C LYS A 438 12.90 -3.08 9.46
N GLU A 439 13.88 -3.94 9.77
CA GLU A 439 13.61 -5.25 10.38
C GLU A 439 12.72 -5.08 11.63
N ASP A 440 11.83 -6.05 11.84
CA ASP A 440 10.81 -6.09 12.90
C ASP A 440 9.66 -5.10 12.76
N LYS A 441 9.67 -4.24 11.74
CA LYS A 441 8.52 -3.37 11.47
C LYS A 441 7.34 -4.18 10.97
N CYS A 442 6.20 -4.04 11.64
CA CYS A 442 4.88 -4.37 11.12
C CYS A 442 4.23 -3.07 10.65
N LEU A 443 3.68 -3.07 9.44
CA LEU A 443 3.04 -1.93 8.81
C LEU A 443 1.65 -2.36 8.32
N ALA A 444 0.61 -1.54 8.50
CA ALA A 444 -0.65 -1.70 7.82
C ALA A 444 -1.17 -0.38 7.27
N PHE A 445 -1.81 -0.42 6.11
CA PHE A 445 -2.30 0.75 5.40
C PHE A 445 -3.54 0.38 4.56
N PRO A 446 -4.41 1.35 4.27
CA PRO A 446 -5.57 1.09 3.41
C PRO A 446 -5.13 0.97 1.96
N ASN A 447 -5.81 0.14 1.19
CA ASN A 447 -5.45 -0.13 -0.21
C ASN A 447 -5.75 1.04 -1.16
N ILE A 448 -6.26 2.17 -0.64
CA ILE A 448 -6.56 3.40 -1.39
C ILE A 448 -5.33 4.24 -1.71
N TYR A 449 -4.19 3.97 -1.07
CA TYR A 449 -2.94 4.62 -1.40
C TYR A 449 -2.15 3.75 -2.37
N GLN A 450 -1.74 4.34 -3.50
CA GLN A 450 -0.72 3.71 -4.31
C GLN A 450 0.59 3.72 -3.54
N HIS A 451 1.28 2.59 -3.55
CA HIS A 451 2.58 2.43 -2.91
C HIS A 451 3.64 1.94 -3.88
N ARG A 452 4.89 2.27 -3.57
CA ARG A 452 6.08 1.72 -4.26
C ARG A 452 7.20 1.43 -3.29
N VAL A 453 7.93 0.35 -3.56
CA VAL A 453 9.19 0.06 -2.86
C VAL A 453 10.28 0.95 -3.44
N ALA A 454 10.97 1.72 -2.61
CA ALA A 454 12.11 2.54 -3.04
C ALA A 454 13.33 1.66 -3.40
N PRO A 455 14.24 2.14 -4.26
CA PRO A 455 15.50 1.47 -4.55
C PRO A 455 16.35 1.29 -3.28
N PHE A 456 17.14 0.21 -3.22
CA PHE A 456 18.14 -0.01 -2.17
C PHE A 456 19.27 -0.91 -2.68
N GLU A 457 20.38 -0.99 -1.95
CA GLU A 457 21.59 -1.70 -2.38
C GLU A 457 22.32 -2.35 -1.20
N LEU A 458 23.35 -3.15 -1.47
CA LEU A 458 24.19 -3.74 -0.44
C LEU A 458 24.97 -2.69 0.35
N VAL A 459 25.04 -2.83 1.68
CA VAL A 459 25.90 -1.99 2.54
C VAL A 459 27.36 -2.41 2.43
N ASP A 460 27.61 -3.72 2.54
CA ASP A 460 28.88 -4.35 2.23
C ASP A 460 28.73 -5.08 0.87
N PRO A 461 29.21 -4.50 -0.24
CA PRO A 461 29.05 -5.07 -1.58
C PRO A 461 29.75 -6.43 -1.76
N THR A 462 30.61 -6.85 -0.82
CA THR A 462 31.34 -8.12 -0.88
C THR A 462 30.53 -9.30 -0.34
N LYS A 463 29.39 -9.03 0.33
CA LYS A 463 28.55 -10.05 0.96
C LYS A 463 27.13 -9.99 0.40
N PRO A 464 26.41 -11.12 0.35
CA PRO A 464 25.00 -11.09 -0.01
C PRO A 464 24.17 -10.31 1.02
N GLY A 465 23.02 -9.82 0.58
CA GLY A 465 22.04 -9.12 1.40
C GLY A 465 20.65 -9.64 1.10
N VAL A 466 19.75 -9.55 2.08
CA VAL A 466 18.38 -10.03 1.92
C VAL A 466 17.40 -9.17 2.70
N ARG A 467 16.23 -8.96 2.11
CA ARG A 467 15.02 -8.45 2.76
C ARG A 467 13.93 -9.49 2.64
N ARG A 468 13.36 -9.93 3.77
CA ARG A 468 12.29 -10.92 3.81
C ARG A 468 11.00 -10.32 4.34
N ILE A 469 9.88 -10.60 3.67
CA ILE A 469 8.56 -10.07 4.04
C ILE A 469 7.47 -11.13 4.08
N LEU A 470 6.52 -10.95 4.99
CA LEU A 470 5.23 -11.66 5.04
C LEU A 470 4.14 -10.59 4.91
N CYS A 471 3.29 -10.72 3.89
CA CYS A 471 2.19 -9.80 3.62
C CYS A 471 0.84 -10.49 3.83
N PHE A 472 -0.12 -9.69 4.28
CA PHE A 472 -1.53 -10.02 4.41
C PHE A 472 -2.33 -8.98 3.63
N PHE A 473 -3.09 -9.41 2.63
CA PHE A 473 -4.05 -8.56 1.95
C PHE A 473 -5.43 -8.91 2.47
N LEU A 474 -6.00 -7.98 3.24
CA LEU A 474 -7.30 -8.13 3.87
C LEU A 474 -8.39 -7.73 2.86
N VAL A 475 -9.21 -8.71 2.49
CA VAL A 475 -10.41 -8.51 1.67
C VAL A 475 -11.48 -7.82 2.52
N ASP A 476 -12.33 -7.01 1.89
CA ASP A 476 -13.46 -6.32 2.52
C ASP A 476 -14.24 -7.27 3.45
N PRO A 477 -14.22 -7.07 4.79
CA PRO A 477 -14.92 -7.92 5.73
C PRO A 477 -16.46 -7.90 5.62
N THR A 478 -17.01 -7.07 4.73
CA THR A 478 -18.44 -6.95 4.44
C THR A 478 -18.85 -7.60 3.12
N THR A 479 -17.89 -8.08 2.31
CA THR A 479 -18.11 -8.77 1.04
C THR A 479 -17.45 -10.16 1.09
N LYS A 480 -18.20 -11.21 0.71
CA LYS A 480 -17.62 -12.55 0.54
C LYS A 480 -17.27 -12.76 -0.93
N ILE A 481 -16.01 -13.10 -1.21
CA ILE A 481 -15.56 -13.58 -2.52
C ILE A 481 -15.23 -15.09 -2.46
N LEU A 482 -15.03 -15.72 -3.62
CA LEU A 482 -14.62 -17.13 -3.68
C LEU A 482 -13.25 -17.30 -2.99
N SER A 483 -13.15 -18.29 -2.11
CA SER A 483 -11.98 -18.52 -1.27
C SER A 483 -11.47 -19.95 -1.37
N THR A 484 -10.42 -20.27 -0.62
CA THR A 484 -9.95 -21.66 -0.44
C THR A 484 -10.93 -22.55 0.36
N SER A 485 -12.01 -22.00 0.93
CA SER A 485 -13.14 -22.79 1.44
C SER A 485 -14.09 -23.24 0.32
N ASP A 486 -14.16 -22.48 -0.77
CA ASP A 486 -15.05 -22.72 -1.90
C ASP A 486 -14.30 -23.43 -3.05
N VAL A 487 -13.00 -23.20 -3.21
CA VAL A 487 -12.15 -23.85 -4.22
C VAL A 487 -11.26 -24.89 -3.53
N PRO A 488 -11.32 -26.18 -3.91
CA PRO A 488 -10.44 -27.20 -3.34
C PRO A 488 -9.00 -27.01 -3.86
N PRO A 489 -7.99 -27.60 -3.19
CA PRO A 489 -6.61 -27.54 -3.67
C PRO A 489 -6.50 -27.91 -5.15
N GLN A 490 -5.77 -27.09 -5.90
CA GLN A 490 -5.63 -27.22 -7.35
C GLN A 490 -4.33 -27.96 -7.73
N GLN A 491 -3.36 -27.98 -6.82
CA GLN A 491 -2.01 -28.51 -7.00
C GLN A 491 -2.06 -30.01 -7.27
N ARG A 492 -1.72 -30.43 -8.50
CA ARG A 492 -1.72 -31.84 -8.90
C ARG A 492 -0.84 -32.70 -7.99
N ARG A 493 0.37 -32.23 -7.67
CA ARG A 493 1.34 -32.93 -6.82
C ARG A 493 0.76 -33.33 -5.46
N TRP A 494 -0.08 -32.47 -4.85
CA TRP A 494 -0.68 -32.78 -3.55
C TRP A 494 -1.61 -34.00 -3.62
N TYR A 495 -2.34 -34.17 -4.72
CA TYR A 495 -3.18 -35.35 -4.92
C TYR A 495 -2.33 -36.59 -5.24
N GLU A 496 -1.25 -36.43 -6.00
CA GLU A 496 -0.32 -37.52 -6.31
C GLU A 496 0.34 -38.07 -5.03
N ASP A 497 0.79 -37.18 -4.13
CA ASP A 497 1.38 -37.53 -2.84
C ASP A 497 0.38 -38.27 -1.95
N GLU A 498 -0.89 -37.85 -1.92
CA GLU A 498 -1.93 -38.55 -1.16
C GLU A 498 -2.31 -39.89 -1.79
N LEU A 499 -2.45 -39.97 -3.12
CA LEU A 499 -2.71 -41.23 -3.82
C LEU A 499 -1.59 -42.26 -3.58
N ALA A 500 -0.33 -41.82 -3.56
CA ALA A 500 0.83 -42.66 -3.28
C ALA A 500 0.82 -43.27 -1.87
N LYS A 501 0.09 -42.67 -0.93
CA LYS A 501 -0.05 -43.17 0.45
C LYS A 501 -1.18 -44.19 0.62
N ILE A 502 -2.06 -44.38 -0.36
CA ILE A 502 -3.24 -45.26 -0.24
C ILE A 502 -2.84 -46.73 -0.45
N PRO A 503 -2.85 -47.59 0.59
CA PRO A 503 -2.39 -48.97 0.45
C PRO A 503 -3.26 -49.79 -0.50
N ALA A 504 -4.56 -49.52 -0.54
CA ALA A 504 -5.50 -50.19 -1.44
C ALA A 504 -5.17 -49.92 -2.92
N LEU A 505 -4.69 -48.71 -3.25
CA LEU A 505 -4.29 -48.34 -4.61
C LEU A 505 -3.02 -49.08 -5.02
N LEU A 506 -2.03 -49.16 -4.11
CA LEU A 506 -0.74 -49.82 -4.36
C LEU A 506 -0.86 -51.33 -4.63
N ASN A 507 -1.95 -51.97 -4.16
CA ASN A 507 -2.23 -53.38 -4.39
C ASN A 507 -2.92 -53.69 -5.73
N LEU A 508 -3.32 -52.67 -6.49
CA LEU A 508 -3.95 -52.86 -7.80
C LEU A 508 -2.90 -53.04 -8.90
N PRO A 509 -3.21 -53.75 -10.01
CA PRO A 509 -2.41 -53.71 -11.23
C PRO A 509 -2.17 -52.27 -11.70
N VAL A 510 -1.00 -52.02 -12.29
CA VAL A 510 -0.55 -50.69 -12.71
C VAL A 510 -1.57 -50.01 -13.63
N GLU A 511 -2.21 -50.78 -14.51
CA GLU A 511 -3.23 -50.27 -15.43
C GLU A 511 -4.44 -49.68 -14.69
N LEU A 512 -4.88 -50.31 -13.59
CA LEU A 512 -5.98 -49.80 -12.76
C LEU A 512 -5.52 -48.59 -11.94
N GLN A 513 -4.28 -48.60 -11.45
CA GLN A 513 -3.70 -47.41 -10.78
C GLN A 513 -3.68 -46.22 -11.73
N ASP A 514 -3.27 -46.42 -12.99
CA ASP A 514 -3.20 -45.36 -14.00
C ASP A 514 -4.58 -44.85 -14.41
N ILE A 515 -5.60 -45.71 -14.44
CA ILE A 515 -6.99 -45.29 -14.67
C ILE A 515 -7.47 -44.41 -13.51
N ILE A 516 -7.26 -44.84 -12.26
CA ILE A 516 -7.66 -44.09 -11.06
C ILE A 516 -6.93 -42.75 -10.98
N LYS A 517 -5.61 -42.74 -11.23
CA LYS A 517 -4.81 -41.51 -11.28
C LYS A 517 -5.32 -40.56 -12.35
N ARG A 518 -5.55 -41.03 -13.58
CA ARG A 518 -6.09 -40.19 -14.67
C ARG A 518 -7.44 -39.56 -14.29
N TYR A 519 -8.33 -40.32 -13.67
CA TYR A 519 -9.63 -39.82 -13.24
C TYR A 519 -9.50 -38.81 -12.09
N THR A 520 -8.70 -39.10 -11.06
CA THR A 520 -8.55 -38.27 -9.86
C THR A 520 -7.81 -36.97 -10.14
N LEU A 521 -6.83 -37.01 -11.04
CA LEU A 521 -5.98 -35.88 -11.39
C LEU A 521 -6.56 -35.04 -12.54
N ALA A 522 -7.73 -35.40 -13.06
CA ALA A 522 -8.44 -34.60 -14.06
C ALA A 522 -8.83 -33.24 -13.46
N GLY A 523 -8.51 -32.16 -14.17
CA GLY A 523 -8.76 -30.78 -13.71
C GLY A 523 -7.83 -30.30 -12.58
N LYS A 524 -6.76 -31.05 -12.25
CA LYS A 524 -5.69 -30.58 -11.34
C LYS A 524 -4.57 -29.95 -12.14
N ILE A 525 -3.96 -28.91 -11.58
CA ILE A 525 -3.01 -28.02 -12.24
C ILE A 525 -1.59 -28.46 -11.87
N THR A 526 -0.74 -28.66 -12.87
CA THR A 526 0.70 -28.94 -12.65
C THR A 526 1.44 -27.66 -12.21
N MET A 527 2.72 -27.75 -11.86
CA MET A 527 3.50 -26.55 -11.55
C MET A 527 3.67 -25.68 -12.81
N GLU A 528 3.97 -26.32 -13.94
CA GLU A 528 4.20 -25.66 -15.22
C GLU A 528 2.94 -24.90 -15.67
N GLN A 529 1.77 -25.55 -15.61
CA GLN A 529 0.49 -24.90 -15.92
C GLN A 529 0.20 -23.73 -14.96
N ALA A 530 0.52 -23.86 -13.68
CA ALA A 530 0.33 -22.77 -12.73
C ALA A 530 1.27 -21.58 -12.99
N GLN A 531 2.49 -21.86 -13.47
CA GLN A 531 3.46 -20.84 -13.89
C GLN A 531 3.00 -20.12 -15.17
N GLU A 532 2.50 -20.86 -16.17
CA GLU A 532 1.90 -20.30 -17.39
C GLU A 532 0.72 -19.38 -17.07
N GLU A 533 -0.23 -19.83 -16.23
CA GLU A 533 -1.37 -19.02 -15.80
C GLU A 533 -0.95 -17.79 -14.99
N ARG A 534 0.10 -17.91 -14.17
CA ARG A 534 0.69 -16.76 -13.47
C ARG A 534 1.27 -15.75 -14.44
N GLU A 535 1.96 -16.18 -15.49
CA GLU A 535 2.54 -15.27 -16.50
C GLU A 535 1.43 -14.47 -17.20
N LEU A 536 0.34 -15.14 -17.60
CA LEU A 536 -0.85 -14.48 -18.16
C LEU A 536 -1.45 -13.44 -17.21
N LEU A 537 -1.65 -13.81 -15.94
CA LEU A 537 -2.15 -12.90 -14.92
C LEU A 537 -1.19 -11.72 -14.66
N MET A 538 0.12 -11.96 -14.71
CA MET A 538 1.11 -10.90 -14.53
C MET A 538 1.13 -9.93 -15.69
N GLU A 539 0.96 -10.40 -16.92
CA GLU A 539 0.80 -9.57 -18.11
C GLU A 539 -0.47 -8.71 -18.02
N GLU A 540 -1.61 -9.31 -17.69
CA GLU A 540 -2.87 -8.58 -17.44
C GLU A 540 -2.68 -7.49 -16.38
N ARG A 541 -2.02 -7.82 -15.25
CA ARG A 541 -1.76 -6.86 -14.18
C ARG A 541 -0.78 -5.76 -14.58
N VAL A 542 0.13 -6.00 -15.54
CA VAL A 542 0.99 -4.94 -16.08
C VAL A 542 0.14 -3.93 -16.83
N ASN A 543 -0.73 -4.41 -17.72
CA ASN A 543 -1.63 -3.55 -18.51
C ASN A 543 -2.60 -2.80 -17.60
N PHE A 544 -3.25 -3.50 -16.66
CA PHE A 544 -4.12 -2.89 -15.65
C PHE A 544 -3.41 -1.77 -14.88
N ARG A 545 -2.16 -1.96 -14.47
CA ARG A 545 -1.42 -0.90 -13.75
C ARG A 545 -1.19 0.33 -14.60
N ILE A 546 -0.96 0.18 -15.90
CA ILE A 546 -0.80 1.31 -16.82
C ILE A 546 -2.13 2.05 -16.91
N ASP A 547 -3.21 1.33 -17.23
CA ASP A 547 -4.56 1.90 -17.36
C ASP A 547 -5.03 2.55 -16.06
N HIS A 548 -4.78 1.92 -14.90
CA HIS A 548 -5.15 2.44 -13.59
C HIS A 548 -4.34 3.69 -13.20
N ASN A 549 -3.05 3.73 -13.55
CA ASN A 549 -2.28 4.96 -13.37
C ASN A 549 -2.86 6.07 -14.23
N GLU A 550 -3.00 5.85 -15.54
CA GLU A 550 -3.50 6.87 -16.48
C GLU A 550 -4.90 7.36 -16.12
N GLN A 551 -5.81 6.44 -15.77
CA GLN A 551 -7.20 6.77 -15.52
C GLN A 551 -7.52 7.21 -14.09
N VAL A 552 -6.67 6.95 -13.08
CA VAL A 552 -7.00 7.26 -11.67
C VAL A 552 -5.94 8.10 -10.95
N PHE A 553 -4.67 7.99 -11.31
CA PHE A 553 -3.60 8.72 -10.59
C PHE A 553 -2.91 9.76 -11.47
N GLU A 554 -2.97 9.63 -12.79
CA GLU A 554 -2.20 10.40 -13.75
C GLU A 554 -3.09 11.14 -14.74
N ILE A 555 -4.38 11.33 -14.39
CA ILE A 555 -5.24 12.29 -15.10
C ILE A 555 -4.55 13.65 -15.08
N GLN A 556 -4.48 14.25 -16.26
CA GLN A 556 -3.81 15.51 -16.48
C GLN A 556 -4.58 16.65 -15.80
N PHE A 557 -3.85 17.49 -15.07
CA PHE A 557 -4.37 18.72 -14.50
C PHE A 557 -4.61 19.77 -15.60
N ASN A 558 -5.82 19.79 -16.14
CA ASN A 558 -6.28 20.75 -17.15
C ASN A 558 -7.06 21.89 -16.50
N MET A 559 -6.57 23.12 -16.64
CA MET A 559 -7.34 24.32 -16.33
C MET A 559 -8.02 24.83 -17.59
N CYS A 560 -9.35 24.92 -17.58
CA CYS A 560 -10.09 25.49 -18.70
C CYS A 560 -9.76 26.97 -18.87
N GLU A 561 -9.43 27.37 -20.10
CA GLU A 561 -9.45 28.76 -20.57
C GLU A 561 -10.91 29.06 -20.95
N HIS A 562 -11.64 29.85 -20.17
CA HIS A 562 -13.01 30.26 -20.50
C HIS A 562 -13.08 31.70 -21.00
#